data_AF-A0A0R2ASR9-F1
#
_entry.id   AF-A0A0R2ASR9-F1
#
_cell.length_a   1.000
_cell.length_b   1.000
_cell.length_c   1.000
_cell.angle_alpha   90.00
_cell.angle_beta   90.00
_cell.angle_gamma   90.00
#
_symmetry.space_group_name_H-M   'P 1'
#
loop_
_entity.id
_entity.type
_entity.pdbx_description
1 polymer ?
#
loop_
_entity_poly.entity_id
_entity_poly.type
_entity_poly.pdbx_seq_one_letter_code
_entity_poly.pdbx_strand_id
1 'polypeptide(L)'
;MNKYIEELSKLLNVLSNQDRQDALSFYTEYLQDGGFKTFEECFERLGTPQMLANKIIANYRNDSYNGYTRDKRNVSTVLILMLCIIAIPFVITAVSIIFSILVAIFSIVFSIFVTIAALGLAAIIIFFLSFWLLFTNFWIGLFYLGLTLATIGFVAIIFDPVKWLIVNLVVSTKKAFVWSCNQVKNIFSRITK
;
A
#
# COMPACT_ATOMS: atom_id res chain seq x y z
N MET A 1 46.88 20.26 -22.60
CA MET A 1 45.49 19.77 -22.76
C MET A 1 45.37 18.55 -23.68
N ASN A 2 45.47 18.65 -25.01
CA ASN A 2 45.13 17.53 -25.93
C ASN A 2 45.86 16.20 -25.65
N LYS A 3 47.15 16.25 -25.30
CA LYS A 3 47.93 15.06 -24.94
C LYS A 3 47.40 14.33 -23.69
N TYR A 4 46.87 15.06 -22.71
CA TYR A 4 46.34 14.49 -21.47
C TYR A 4 45.02 13.75 -21.70
N ILE A 5 44.12 14.35 -22.49
CA ILE A 5 42.85 13.73 -22.88
C ILE A 5 43.06 12.49 -23.75
N GLU A 6 44.07 12.51 -24.63
CA GLU A 6 44.42 11.36 -25.44
C GLU A 6 44.90 10.16 -24.59
N GLU A 7 45.77 10.40 -23.60
CA GLU A 7 46.21 9.36 -22.67
C GLU A 7 45.05 8.81 -21.82
N LEU A 8 44.17 9.70 -21.33
CA LEU A 8 42.97 9.31 -20.61
C LEU A 8 42.05 8.42 -21.48
N SER A 9 41.89 8.75 -22.77
CA SER A 9 41.05 7.97 -23.69
C SER A 9 41.56 6.53 -23.89
N LYS A 10 42.88 6.35 -23.94
CA LYS A 10 43.53 5.03 -24.09
C LYS A 10 43.30 4.18 -22.85
N LEU A 11 43.36 4.79 -21.66
CA LEU A 11 43.16 4.12 -20.38
C LEU A 11 41.69 3.75 -20.13
N LEU A 12 40.74 4.52 -20.67
CA LEU A 12 39.30 4.28 -20.56
C LEU A 12 38.74 3.29 -21.60
N ASN A 13 39.58 2.58 -22.35
CA ASN A 13 39.15 1.59 -23.36
C ASN A 13 38.41 0.37 -22.77
N VAL A 14 38.42 0.21 -21.44
CA VAL A 14 37.68 -0.84 -20.73
C VAL A 14 36.17 -0.51 -20.65
N LEU A 15 35.79 0.76 -20.79
CA LEU A 15 34.39 1.21 -20.74
C LEU A 15 33.71 1.09 -22.12
N SER A 16 32.37 1.09 -22.13
CA SER A 16 31.60 1.11 -23.38
C SER A 16 31.92 2.37 -24.19
N ASN A 17 31.77 2.31 -25.52
CA ASN A 17 32.08 3.44 -26.40
C ASN A 17 31.33 4.73 -25.98
N GLN A 18 30.11 4.57 -25.49
CA GLN A 18 29.26 5.69 -25.08
C GLN A 18 29.74 6.29 -23.76
N ASP A 19 29.94 5.48 -22.73
CA ASP A 19 30.40 5.95 -21.41
C ASP A 19 31.78 6.60 -21.48
N ARG A 20 32.66 6.04 -22.32
CA ARG A 20 33.97 6.62 -22.59
C ARG A 20 33.85 8.01 -23.22
N GLN A 21 32.94 8.18 -24.18
CA GLN A 21 32.75 9.46 -24.86
C GLN A 21 32.14 10.52 -23.92
N ASP A 22 31.19 10.11 -23.09
CA ASP A 22 30.55 10.99 -22.10
C ASP A 22 31.57 11.45 -21.03
N ALA A 23 32.39 10.52 -20.52
CA ALA A 23 33.45 10.86 -19.57
C ALA A 23 34.50 11.80 -20.19
N LEU A 24 34.95 11.53 -21.41
CA LEU A 24 35.92 12.38 -22.11
C LEU A 24 35.34 13.77 -22.39
N SER A 25 34.07 13.87 -22.79
CA SER A 25 33.38 15.15 -23.03
C SER A 25 33.33 15.98 -21.74
N PHE A 26 32.93 15.37 -20.62
CA PHE A 26 32.84 16.05 -19.32
C PHE A 26 34.18 16.64 -18.87
N TYR A 27 35.27 15.86 -18.94
CA TYR A 27 36.59 16.36 -18.54
C TYR A 27 37.20 17.34 -19.54
N THR A 28 36.86 17.23 -20.83
CA THR A 28 37.26 18.23 -21.84
C THR A 28 36.59 19.57 -21.56
N GLU A 29 35.28 19.58 -21.28
CA GLU A 29 34.51 20.78 -20.91
C GLU A 29 35.04 21.39 -19.61
N TYR A 30 35.29 20.56 -18.58
CA TYR A 30 35.85 21.01 -17.30
C TYR A 30 37.22 21.69 -17.46
N LEU A 31 38.10 21.13 -18.29
CA LEU A 31 39.42 21.71 -18.54
C LEU A 31 39.35 22.99 -19.38
N GLN A 32 38.41 23.04 -20.32
CA GLN A 32 38.17 24.19 -21.19
C GLN A 32 37.59 25.37 -20.40
N ASP A 33 36.61 25.13 -19.53
CA ASP A 33 36.03 26.13 -18.61
C ASP A 33 37.05 26.62 -17.59
N GLY A 34 37.93 25.73 -17.12
CA GLY A 34 39.05 26.07 -16.26
C GLY A 34 40.20 26.80 -16.96
N GLY A 35 40.16 26.94 -18.29
CA GLY A 35 41.18 27.63 -19.08
C GLY A 35 42.52 26.89 -19.16
N PHE A 36 42.58 25.61 -18.82
CA PHE A 36 43.81 24.83 -18.77
C PHE A 36 44.23 24.38 -20.17
N LYS A 37 45.33 24.94 -20.69
CA LYS A 37 45.78 24.69 -22.07
C LYS A 37 46.99 23.77 -22.12
N THR A 38 47.80 23.75 -21.06
CA THR A 38 49.07 23.03 -21.01
C THR A 38 48.90 21.63 -20.41
N PHE A 39 49.87 20.72 -20.56
CA PHE A 39 49.79 19.38 -19.96
C PHE A 39 50.02 19.43 -18.45
N GLU A 40 51.02 20.21 -18.02
CA GLU A 40 51.35 20.48 -16.61
C GLU A 40 50.14 20.93 -15.78
N GLU A 41 49.36 21.87 -16.32
CA GLU A 41 48.19 22.45 -15.66
C GLU A 41 47.07 21.41 -15.46
N CYS A 42 46.85 20.54 -16.45
CA CYS A 42 45.90 19.43 -16.32
C CYS A 42 46.38 18.42 -15.28
N PHE A 43 47.68 18.14 -15.25
CA PHE A 43 48.31 17.22 -14.32
C PHE A 43 48.23 17.72 -12.87
N GLU A 44 48.48 19.00 -12.63
CA GLU A 44 48.40 19.60 -11.30
C GLU A 44 46.95 19.58 -10.76
N ARG A 45 45.96 19.79 -11.64
CA ARG A 45 44.56 19.88 -11.23
C ARG A 45 43.85 18.53 -11.11
N LEU A 46 44.10 17.62 -12.05
CA LEU A 46 43.41 16.33 -12.15
C LEU A 46 44.27 15.14 -11.70
N GLY A 47 45.56 15.35 -11.47
CA GLY A 47 46.52 14.31 -11.14
C GLY A 47 47.04 13.56 -12.37
N THR A 48 47.52 12.34 -12.16
CA THR A 48 47.97 11.49 -13.28
C THR A 48 46.75 10.96 -14.06
N PRO A 49 46.85 10.83 -15.40
CA PRO A 49 45.74 10.31 -16.21
C PRO A 49 45.35 8.87 -15.83
N GLN A 50 46.29 8.11 -15.27
CA GLN A 50 46.08 6.75 -14.78
C GLN A 50 45.26 6.70 -13.48
N MET A 51 45.51 7.60 -12.53
CA MET A 51 44.71 7.70 -11.31
C MET A 51 43.28 8.16 -11.61
N LEU A 52 43.15 9.14 -12.52
CA LEU A 52 41.84 9.61 -12.95
C LEU A 52 41.05 8.49 -13.66
N ALA A 53 41.68 7.76 -14.58
CA ALA A 53 41.04 6.64 -15.28
C ALA A 53 40.53 5.55 -14.32
N ASN A 54 41.36 5.13 -13.35
CA ASN A 54 40.97 4.12 -12.37
C ASN A 54 39.80 4.59 -11.49
N LYS A 55 39.77 5.87 -11.11
CA LYS A 55 38.67 6.44 -10.33
C LYS A 55 37.36 6.46 -11.13
N ILE A 56 37.43 6.82 -12.41
CA ILE A 56 36.28 6.79 -13.32
C ILE A 56 35.77 5.35 -13.44
N ILE A 57 36.63 4.39 -13.78
CA ILE A 57 36.26 2.97 -13.95
C ILE A 57 35.64 2.40 -12.67
N ALA A 58 36.19 2.72 -11.49
CA ALA A 58 35.66 2.28 -10.21
C ALA A 58 34.24 2.83 -9.92
N ASN A 59 34.00 4.11 -10.22
CA ASN A 59 32.69 4.73 -10.04
C ASN A 59 31.64 4.10 -10.99
N TYR A 60 31.98 3.91 -12.27
CA TYR A 60 31.09 3.25 -13.22
C TYR A 60 30.77 1.79 -12.83
N ARG A 61 31.74 1.08 -12.26
CA ARG A 61 31.54 -0.28 -11.76
C ARG A 61 30.65 -0.33 -10.50
N ASN A 62 30.72 0.67 -9.63
CA ASN A 62 29.88 0.78 -8.45
C ASN A 62 28.44 1.23 -8.78
N ASP A 63 28.27 2.12 -9.75
CA ASP A 63 26.95 2.53 -10.25
C ASP A 63 26.22 1.39 -10.98
N SER A 64 26.96 0.41 -11.51
CA SER A 64 26.38 -0.82 -12.06
C SER A 64 25.86 -1.79 -10.98
N TYR A 65 26.29 -1.63 -9.71
CA TYR A 65 25.87 -2.48 -8.58
C TYR A 65 24.71 -1.87 -7.79
N ASN A 66 24.62 -0.54 -7.73
CA ASN A 66 23.48 0.17 -7.17
C ASN A 66 22.49 0.48 -8.29
N GLY A 67 21.55 -0.41 -8.57
CA GLY A 67 20.59 -0.39 -9.68
C GLY A 67 19.77 0.90 -9.87
N TYR A 68 20.43 1.98 -10.29
CA TYR A 68 19.88 3.24 -10.75
C TYR A 68 20.63 3.63 -12.02
N THR A 69 20.25 2.97 -13.12
CA THR A 69 20.74 3.31 -14.45
C THR A 69 20.32 4.73 -14.81
N ARG A 70 21.30 5.63 -14.83
CA ARG A 70 21.20 6.95 -15.45
C ARG A 70 21.61 6.80 -16.91
N ASP A 71 20.69 6.38 -17.78
CA ASP A 71 20.84 6.63 -19.22
C ASP A 71 19.49 6.66 -19.96
N LYS A 72 19.46 7.54 -20.97
CA LYS A 72 18.53 7.69 -22.10
C LYS A 72 17.21 6.92 -22.06
N ARG A 73 16.12 7.66 -21.83
CA ARG A 73 14.74 7.39 -22.32
C ARG A 73 14.37 5.91 -22.49
N ASN A 74 14.58 5.09 -21.47
CA ASN A 74 13.87 3.82 -21.36
C ASN A 74 12.44 4.15 -20.96
N VAL A 75 11.54 4.14 -21.96
CA VAL A 75 10.10 4.36 -21.76
C VAL A 75 9.56 3.52 -20.62
N SER A 76 10.12 2.33 -20.31
CA SER A 76 9.75 1.53 -19.14
C SER A 76 10.02 2.20 -17.79
N THR A 77 11.13 2.92 -17.59
CA THR A 77 11.41 3.56 -16.27
C THR A 77 10.53 4.78 -16.05
N VAL A 78 10.27 5.56 -17.11
CA VAL A 78 9.31 6.68 -17.06
C VAL A 78 7.87 6.17 -17.00
N LEU A 79 7.52 5.06 -17.67
CA LEU A 79 6.23 4.37 -17.55
C LEU A 79 6.01 3.85 -16.13
N ILE A 80 7.03 3.24 -15.51
CA ILE A 80 6.93 2.73 -14.14
C ILE A 80 6.77 3.89 -13.16
N LEU A 81 7.48 5.01 -13.34
CA LEU A 81 7.31 6.21 -12.52
C LEU A 81 5.93 6.86 -12.71
N MET A 82 5.42 6.93 -13.96
CA MET A 82 4.09 7.45 -14.28
C MET A 82 2.97 6.53 -13.78
N LEU A 83 3.17 5.21 -13.87
CA LEU A 83 2.27 4.20 -13.33
C LEU A 83 2.27 4.21 -11.80
N CYS A 84 3.40 4.50 -11.16
CA CYS A 84 3.49 4.63 -9.71
C CYS A 84 2.68 5.82 -9.21
N ILE A 85 2.75 6.98 -9.88
CA ILE A 85 1.94 8.16 -9.55
C ILE A 85 0.43 7.90 -9.69
N ILE A 86 0.01 7.09 -10.66
CA ILE A 86 -1.40 6.66 -10.83
C ILE A 86 -1.78 5.53 -9.86
N ALA A 87 -0.85 4.67 -9.49
CA ALA A 87 -1.09 3.55 -8.58
C ALA A 87 -1.25 4.02 -7.12
N ILE A 88 -0.59 5.10 -6.71
CA ILE A 88 -0.72 5.66 -5.35
C ILE A 88 -2.18 6.00 -4.98
N PRO A 89 -2.93 6.81 -5.74
CA PRO A 89 -4.34 7.08 -5.41
C PRO A 89 -5.20 5.81 -5.50
N PHE A 90 -4.86 4.87 -6.38
CA PHE A 90 -5.58 3.59 -6.49
C PHE A 90 -5.41 2.72 -5.24
N VAL A 91 -4.21 2.66 -4.65
CA VAL A 91 -3.95 1.93 -3.41
C VAL A 91 -4.69 2.56 -2.23
N ILE A 92 -4.67 3.89 -2.11
CA ILE A 92 -5.40 4.61 -1.04
C ILE A 92 -6.91 4.34 -1.14
N THR A 93 -7.46 4.39 -2.36
CA THR A 93 -8.88 4.11 -2.59
C THR A 93 -9.22 2.65 -2.27
N ALA A 94 -8.37 1.70 -2.68
CA ALA A 94 -8.56 0.28 -2.38
C ALA A 94 -8.57 -0.01 -0.87
N VAL A 95 -7.65 0.59 -0.11
CA VAL A 95 -7.59 0.46 1.35
C VAL A 95 -8.84 1.05 2.01
N SER A 96 -9.32 2.22 1.53
CA SER A 96 -10.53 2.86 2.05
C SER A 96 -11.79 2.01 1.83
N ILE A 97 -11.92 1.38 0.66
CA ILE A 97 -13.05 0.48 0.36
C ILE A 97 -13.05 -0.72 1.31
N ILE A 98 -11.88 -1.33 1.54
CA ILE A 98 -11.74 -2.46 2.46
C ILE A 98 -12.10 -2.04 3.88
N PHE A 99 -11.65 -0.86 4.33
CA PHE A 99 -11.96 -0.34 5.66
C PHE A 99 -13.46 -0.04 5.81
N SER A 100 -14.09 0.57 4.80
CA SER A 100 -15.53 0.86 4.80
C SER A 100 -16.38 -0.41 4.92
N ILE A 101 -16.02 -1.47 4.19
CA ILE A 101 -16.71 -2.77 4.27
C ILE A 101 -16.61 -3.33 5.70
N LEU A 102 -15.45 -3.22 6.34
CA LEU A 102 -15.25 -3.69 7.70
C LEU A 102 -16.12 -2.92 8.70
N VAL A 103 -16.15 -1.59 8.59
CA VAL A 103 -16.99 -0.73 9.44
C VAL A 103 -18.48 -0.98 9.21
N ALA A 104 -18.90 -1.16 7.95
CA ALA A 104 -20.29 -1.44 7.60
C ALA A 104 -20.76 -2.76 8.22
N ILE A 105 -19.95 -3.82 8.13
CA ILE A 105 -20.25 -5.11 8.77
C ILE A 105 -20.38 -4.96 10.28
N PHE A 106 -19.47 -4.21 10.92
CA PHE A 106 -19.51 -3.97 12.36
C PHE A 106 -20.76 -3.19 12.79
N SER A 107 -21.15 -2.18 12.00
CA SER A 107 -22.36 -1.37 12.21
C SER A 107 -23.65 -2.20 12.14
N ILE A 108 -23.74 -3.11 11.17
CA ILE A 108 -24.91 -4.01 11.03
C ILE A 108 -25.05 -4.90 12.27
N VAL A 109 -23.95 -5.50 12.74
CA VAL A 109 -23.95 -6.35 13.94
C VAL A 109 -24.38 -5.55 15.18
N PHE A 110 -23.83 -4.35 15.34
CA PHE A 110 -24.17 -3.47 16.45
C PHE A 110 -25.65 -3.07 16.43
N SER A 111 -26.18 -2.73 15.26
CA SER A 111 -27.60 -2.36 15.08
C SER A 111 -28.55 -3.51 15.45
N ILE A 112 -28.23 -4.74 15.05
CA ILE A 112 -29.02 -5.93 15.41
C ILE A 112 -29.04 -6.12 16.92
N PHE A 113 -27.87 -5.99 17.58
CA PHE A 113 -27.78 -6.11 19.03
C PHE A 113 -28.63 -5.06 19.76
N VAL A 114 -28.55 -3.79 19.35
CA VAL A 114 -29.34 -2.69 19.91
C VAL A 114 -30.83 -2.91 19.71
N THR A 115 -31.24 -3.38 18.53
CA THR A 115 -32.65 -3.65 18.22
C THR A 115 -33.23 -4.76 19.10
N ILE A 116 -32.49 -5.85 19.29
CA ILE A 116 -32.89 -6.96 20.17
C ILE A 116 -33.00 -6.48 21.62
N ALA A 117 -32.04 -5.69 22.10
CA ALA A 117 -32.07 -5.14 23.45
C ALA A 117 -33.28 -4.22 23.67
N ALA A 118 -33.57 -3.33 22.70
CA ALA A 118 -34.70 -2.42 22.77
C ALA A 118 -36.05 -3.17 22.76
N LEU A 119 -36.20 -4.17 21.87
CA LEU A 119 -37.39 -5.03 21.83
C LEU A 119 -37.57 -5.81 23.13
N GLY A 120 -36.49 -6.34 23.71
CA GLY A 120 -36.53 -7.05 24.99
C GLY A 120 -37.01 -6.16 26.13
N LEU A 121 -36.47 -4.95 26.26
CA LEU A 121 -36.90 -3.98 27.28
C LEU A 121 -38.37 -3.57 27.09
N ALA A 122 -38.78 -3.29 25.85
CA ALA A 122 -40.17 -2.97 25.54
C ALA A 122 -41.12 -4.12 25.91
N ALA A 123 -40.75 -5.36 25.58
CA ALA A 123 -41.54 -6.54 25.91
C ALA A 123 -41.71 -6.72 27.43
N ILE A 124 -40.65 -6.46 28.23
CA ILE A 124 -40.73 -6.51 29.69
C ILE A 124 -41.73 -5.49 30.23
N ILE A 125 -41.70 -4.25 29.72
CA ILE A 125 -42.63 -3.19 30.15
C ILE A 125 -44.07 -3.59 29.80
N ILE A 126 -44.32 -4.03 28.57
CA ILE A 126 -45.64 -4.42 28.09
C ILE A 126 -46.15 -5.66 28.86
N PHE A 127 -45.27 -6.56 29.29
CA PHE A 127 -45.63 -7.71 30.13
C PHE A 127 -46.25 -7.26 31.47
N PHE A 128 -45.61 -6.32 32.16
CA PHE A 128 -46.13 -5.79 33.43
C PHE A 128 -47.46 -5.05 33.25
N LEU A 129 -47.58 -4.24 32.19
CA LEU A 129 -48.85 -3.57 31.87
C LEU A 129 -49.95 -4.60 31.57
N SER A 130 -49.64 -5.63 30.78
CA SER A 130 -50.60 -6.69 30.44
C SER A 130 -51.07 -7.46 31.67
N PHE A 131 -50.16 -7.72 32.60
CA PHE A 131 -50.49 -8.38 33.87
C PHE A 131 -51.41 -7.52 34.74
N TRP A 132 -51.16 -6.21 34.81
CA TRP A 132 -52.04 -5.28 35.52
C TRP A 132 -53.44 -5.21 34.87
N LEU A 133 -53.49 -5.18 33.54
CA LEU A 133 -54.74 -5.09 32.78
C LEU A 133 -55.68 -6.29 32.98
N LEU A 134 -55.16 -7.47 33.36
CA LEU A 134 -56.00 -8.63 33.67
C LEU A 134 -56.98 -8.36 34.80
N PHE A 135 -56.61 -7.51 35.77
CA PHE A 135 -57.49 -7.15 36.90
C PHE A 135 -58.55 -6.11 36.53
N THR A 136 -58.36 -5.37 35.42
CA THR A 136 -59.32 -4.36 34.97
C THR A 136 -60.24 -4.90 33.88
N ASN A 137 -59.66 -5.53 32.86
CA ASN A 137 -60.37 -6.09 31.71
C ASN A 137 -59.73 -7.41 31.30
N PHE A 138 -60.33 -8.50 31.77
CA PHE A 138 -59.79 -9.85 31.59
C PHE A 138 -59.49 -10.19 30.12
N TRP A 139 -60.41 -9.90 29.20
CA TRP A 139 -60.25 -10.20 27.77
C TRP A 139 -59.10 -9.44 27.12
N ILE A 140 -58.95 -8.15 27.46
CA ILE A 140 -57.90 -7.30 26.90
C ILE A 140 -56.55 -7.72 27.47
N GLY A 141 -56.46 -7.94 28.79
CA GLY A 141 -55.24 -8.41 29.44
C GLY A 141 -54.74 -9.74 28.85
N LEU A 142 -55.65 -10.71 28.61
CA LEU A 142 -55.28 -12.01 28.06
C LEU A 142 -54.73 -11.91 26.63
N PHE A 143 -55.33 -11.04 25.79
CA PHE A 143 -54.86 -10.80 24.42
C PHE A 143 -53.45 -10.20 24.39
N TYR A 144 -53.19 -9.15 25.19
CA TYR A 144 -51.89 -8.50 25.26
C TYR A 144 -50.82 -9.39 25.91
N LEU A 145 -51.19 -10.22 26.89
CA LEU A 145 -50.26 -11.18 27.51
C LEU A 145 -49.83 -12.24 26.47
N GLY A 146 -50.77 -12.75 25.68
CA GLY A 146 -50.47 -13.65 24.55
C GLY A 146 -49.55 -13.00 23.51
N LEU A 147 -49.80 -11.74 23.14
CA LEU A 147 -48.96 -10.98 22.22
C LEU A 147 -47.52 -10.81 22.75
N THR A 148 -47.39 -10.51 24.04
CA THR A 148 -46.09 -10.31 24.69
C THR A 148 -45.31 -11.62 24.75
N LEU A 149 -45.98 -12.74 25.04
CA LEU A 149 -45.33 -14.04 25.05
C LEU A 149 -44.90 -14.49 23.65
N ALA A 150 -45.71 -14.21 22.62
CA ALA A 150 -45.36 -14.47 21.23
C ALA A 150 -44.15 -13.65 20.78
N THR A 151 -44.09 -12.36 21.14
CA THR A 151 -42.94 -11.51 20.80
C THR A 151 -41.65 -11.95 21.50
N ILE A 152 -41.71 -12.31 22.79
CA ILE A 152 -40.57 -12.89 23.52
C ILE A 152 -40.11 -14.19 22.87
N GLY A 153 -41.05 -15.07 22.52
CA GLY A 153 -40.75 -16.33 21.82
C GLY A 153 -40.07 -16.10 20.47
N PHE A 154 -40.54 -15.11 19.70
CA PHE A 154 -39.96 -14.76 18.41
C PHE A 154 -38.52 -14.21 18.54
N VAL A 155 -38.27 -13.36 19.54
CA VAL A 155 -36.93 -12.85 19.84
C VAL A 155 -35.98 -13.97 20.25
N ALA A 156 -36.45 -14.95 21.04
CA ALA A 156 -35.65 -16.10 21.45
C ALA A 156 -35.25 -16.99 20.26
N ILE A 157 -36.18 -17.26 19.33
CA ILE A 157 -35.90 -18.04 18.11
C ILE A 157 -34.86 -17.33 17.22
N ILE A 158 -34.90 -15.99 17.14
CA ILE A 158 -33.95 -15.20 16.35
C ILE A 158 -32.57 -15.11 17.01
N PHE A 159 -32.47 -15.27 18.33
CA PHE A 159 -31.22 -15.10 19.06
C PHE A 159 -30.14 -16.11 18.65
N ASP A 160 -30.50 -17.37 18.44
CA ASP A 160 -29.57 -18.43 18.04
C ASP A 160 -28.97 -18.25 16.64
N PRO A 161 -29.74 -17.98 15.56
CA PRO A 161 -29.18 -17.69 14.25
C PRO A 161 -28.37 -16.38 14.25
N VAL A 162 -28.76 -15.37 15.04
CA VAL A 162 -27.98 -14.12 15.16
C VAL A 162 -26.62 -14.39 15.79
N LYS A 163 -26.54 -15.18 16.87
CA LYS A 163 -25.24 -15.58 17.45
C LYS A 163 -24.36 -16.31 16.45
N TRP A 164 -24.93 -17.30 15.75
CA TRP A 164 -24.20 -18.04 14.72
C TRP A 164 -23.68 -17.10 13.62
N LEU A 165 -24.51 -16.15 13.16
CA LEU A 165 -24.16 -15.18 12.14
C LEU A 165 -23.03 -14.25 12.63
N ILE A 166 -23.06 -13.78 13.88
CA ILE A 166 -21.98 -12.96 14.46
C ILE A 166 -20.67 -13.74 14.51
N VAL A 167 -20.68 -14.98 15.02
CA VAL A 167 -19.47 -15.82 15.08
C VAL A 167 -18.93 -16.08 13.68
N ASN A 168 -19.81 -16.39 12.72
CA ASN A 168 -19.42 -16.63 11.34
C ASN A 168 -18.87 -15.37 10.65
N LEU A 169 -19.40 -14.18 10.96
CA LEU A 169 -18.88 -12.91 10.49
C LEU A 169 -17.47 -12.63 11.05
N VAL A 170 -17.24 -12.85 12.34
CA VAL A 170 -15.91 -12.68 12.96
C VAL A 170 -14.89 -13.66 12.36
N VAL A 171 -15.29 -14.90 12.07
CA VAL A 171 -14.43 -15.86 11.37
C VAL A 171 -14.18 -15.42 9.92
N SER A 172 -15.19 -14.88 9.25
CA SER A 172 -15.09 -14.41 7.87
C SER A 172 -14.19 -13.19 7.72
N THR A 173 -14.22 -12.23 8.66
CA THR A 173 -13.30 -11.09 8.63
C THR A 173 -11.84 -11.51 8.82
N LYS A 174 -11.57 -12.48 9.72
CA LYS A 174 -10.21 -13.06 9.85
C LYS A 174 -9.74 -13.74 8.57
N LYS A 175 -10.60 -14.54 7.94
CA LYS A 175 -10.29 -15.21 6.67
C LYS A 175 -10.09 -14.20 5.53
N ALA A 176 -10.96 -13.19 5.43
CA ALA A 176 -10.87 -12.15 4.43
C ALA A 176 -9.59 -11.31 4.58
N PHE A 177 -9.22 -10.97 5.82
CA PHE A 177 -7.97 -10.27 6.11
C PHE A 177 -6.74 -11.08 5.67
N VAL A 178 -6.67 -12.36 6.06
CA VAL A 178 -5.58 -13.27 5.66
C VAL A 178 -5.54 -13.44 4.15
N TRP A 179 -6.70 -13.58 3.50
CA TRP A 179 -6.81 -13.71 2.04
C TRP A 179 -6.32 -12.45 1.32
N SER A 180 -6.68 -11.25 1.81
CA SER A 180 -6.18 -9.98 1.26
C SER A 180 -4.66 -9.84 1.42
N CYS A 181 -4.10 -10.16 2.59
CA CYS A 181 -2.64 -10.17 2.78
C CYS A 181 -1.94 -11.13 1.82
N ASN A 182 -2.53 -12.31 1.61
CA ASN A 182 -1.98 -13.28 0.68
C ASN A 182 -2.08 -12.79 -0.77
N GLN A 183 -3.16 -12.12 -1.16
CA GLN A 183 -3.31 -11.54 -2.50
C GLN A 183 -2.27 -10.47 -2.80
N VAL A 184 -2.03 -9.54 -1.86
CA VAL A 184 -0.98 -8.52 -2.01
C VAL A 184 0.39 -9.17 -2.16
N LYS A 185 0.70 -10.17 -1.32
CA LYS A 185 1.95 -10.93 -1.42
C LYS A 185 2.10 -11.65 -2.77
N ASN A 186 1.01 -12.23 -3.27
CA ASN A 186 1.00 -12.97 -4.53
C ASN A 186 1.20 -12.04 -5.74
N ILE A 187 0.57 -10.86 -5.74
CA ILE A 187 0.77 -9.82 -6.77
C ILE A 187 2.22 -9.34 -6.76
N PHE A 188 2.79 -9.07 -5.58
CA PHE A 188 4.18 -8.61 -5.47
C PHE A 188 5.17 -9.66 -6.01
N SER A 189 4.96 -10.94 -5.70
CA SER A 189 5.80 -12.04 -6.18
C SER A 189 5.78 -12.23 -7.70
N ARG A 190 4.68 -11.84 -8.36
CA ARG A 190 4.55 -11.90 -9.83
C ARG A 190 5.27 -10.75 -10.54
N ILE A 191 5.45 -9.61 -9.86
CA ILE A 191 6.13 -8.43 -10.41
C ILE A 191 7.65 -8.52 -10.23
N THR A 192 8.13 -9.28 -9.23
CA THR A 192 9.56 -9.48 -8.95
C THR A 192 10.20 -10.65 -9.73
N LYS A 193 9.43 -11.39 -10.53
CA LYS A 193 9.90 -12.42 -11.46
C LYS A 193 9.92 -11.86 -12.88
#